data_AF-A0A7W4PGG3-F1
#
_entry.id   AF-A0A7W4PGG3-F1
#
_cell.length_a   1.000
_cell.length_b   1.000
_cell.length_c   1.000
_cell.angle_alpha   90.00
_cell.angle_beta   90.00
_cell.angle_gamma   90.00
#
_symmetry.space_group_name_H-M   'P 1'
#
loop_
_entity.id
_entity.type
_entity.pdbx_description
1 polymer ?
#
loop_
_entity_poly.entity_id
_entity_poly.type
_entity_poly.pdbx_seq_one_letter_code
_entity_poly.pdbx_strand_id
1 'polypeptide(L)' 'MADHAIPPHPCLTDLVIGAPAYTTCLYGDGKGAYVGATREDGSACAIAHVGRLVTIDGQRVLELTGYLTVPRRRDGEAHG' A
#
# COMPACT_ATOMS: atom_id res chain seq x y z
N MET A 1 -15.66 -12.46 -10.84
CA MET A 1 -14.74 -11.35 -10.52
C MET A 1 -13.82 -11.20 -11.72
N ALA A 2 -13.71 -10.00 -12.28
CA ALA A 2 -12.89 -9.80 -13.49
C ALA A 2 -11.42 -10.01 -13.14
N ASP A 3 -10.79 -10.95 -13.82
CA ASP A 3 -9.35 -11.21 -13.73
C ASP A 3 -8.65 -10.02 -14.40
N HIS A 4 -8.22 -9.03 -13.59
CA HIS A 4 -7.44 -7.91 -14.10
C HIS A 4 -6.01 -8.38 -14.26
N ALA A 5 -5.72 -8.99 -15.41
CA ALA A 5 -4.37 -9.31 -15.82
C ALA A 5 -3.53 -8.02 -15.78
N ILE A 6 -2.58 -7.96 -14.85
CA ILE A 6 -1.67 -6.83 -14.73
C ILE A 6 -0.79 -6.87 -15.99
N PRO A 7 -0.76 -5.80 -16.80
CA PRO A 7 0.08 -5.77 -17.99
C PRO A 7 1.55 -5.96 -17.59
N PRO A 8 2.33 -6.77 -18.34
CA PRO A 8 3.71 -7.08 -17.98
C PRO A 8 4.55 -5.80 -17.92
N HIS A 9 5.13 -5.53 -16.75
CA HIS A 9 6.01 -4.39 -16.52
C HIS A 9 7.48 -4.83 -16.56
N PRO A 10 8.41 -4.08 -17.17
CA PRO A 10 9.82 -4.49 -17.30
C PRO A 10 10.52 -4.85 -15.97
N CYS A 11 10.13 -4.20 -14.87
CA CYS A 11 10.67 -4.51 -13.53
C CYS A 11 10.16 -5.83 -12.92
N LEU A 12 9.23 -6.53 -13.58
CA LEU A 12 8.66 -7.81 -13.15
C LEU A 12 9.04 -8.94 -14.12
N THR A 13 10.04 -8.73 -14.99
CA THR A 13 10.39 -9.67 -16.07
C THR A 13 10.90 -11.03 -15.58
N ASP A 14 11.38 -11.09 -14.34
CA ASP A 14 11.85 -12.29 -13.64
C ASP A 14 10.85 -12.83 -12.59
N LEU A 15 9.64 -12.25 -12.51
CA LEU A 15 8.64 -12.58 -11.50
C LEU A 15 7.36 -13.17 -12.11
N VAL A 16 6.79 -14.17 -11.44
CA VAL A 16 5.46 -14.72 -11.77
C VAL A 16 4.47 -14.26 -10.71
N ILE A 17 3.37 -13.65 -11.13
CA ILE A 17 2.29 -13.22 -10.22
C ILE A 17 1.50 -14.46 -9.76
N GLY A 18 1.51 -14.71 -8.45
CA GLY A 18 0.78 -15.80 -7.80
C GLY A 18 -0.63 -15.39 -7.34
N ALA A 19 -1.20 -16.17 -6.41
CA ALA A 19 -2.50 -15.87 -5.81
C ALA A 19 -2.47 -14.56 -4.97
N PRO A 20 -3.59 -13.83 -4.86
CA PRO A 20 -3.67 -12.63 -4.03
C PRO A 20 -3.38 -12.91 -2.56
N ALA A 21 -2.52 -12.12 -1.93
CA ALA A 21 -2.18 -12.23 -0.51
C ALA A 21 -3.03 -11.30 0.39
N TYR A 22 -3.27 -10.06 -0.04
CA TYR A 22 -4.09 -9.08 0.69
C TYR A 22 -4.57 -7.95 -0.24
N THR A 23 -5.55 -7.17 0.23
CA THR A 23 -6.05 -5.97 -0.45
C THR A 23 -5.71 -4.72 0.37
N THR A 24 -5.30 -3.64 -0.31
CA THR A 24 -5.10 -2.32 0.30
C THR A 24 -5.82 -1.24 -0.51
N CYS A 25 -6.32 -0.21 0.18
CA CYS A 25 -6.81 1.01 -0.44
C CYS A 25 -5.73 2.10 -0.35
N LEU A 26 -5.48 2.80 -1.46
CA LEU A 26 -4.60 3.96 -1.52
C LEU A 26 -5.45 5.22 -1.71
N TYR A 27 -5.36 6.14 -0.75
CA TYR A 27 -6.03 7.43 -0.75
C TYR A 27 -5.04 8.49 -1.23
N GLY A 28 -5.38 9.15 -2.35
CA GLY A 28 -4.60 10.25 -2.90
C GLY A 28 -5.16 11.61 -2.51
N ASP A 29 -4.30 12.61 -2.35
CA ASP A 29 -4.69 14.00 -2.08
C ASP A 29 -5.03 14.81 -3.36
N GLY A 30 -4.92 14.19 -4.53
CA GLY A 30 -5.10 14.84 -5.84
C GLY A 30 -3.91 15.70 -6.30
N LYS A 31 -2.88 15.87 -5.47
CA LYS A 31 -1.64 16.61 -5.77
C LYS A 31 -0.43 15.68 -5.94
N GLY A 32 -0.65 14.38 -5.81
CA GLY A 32 0.34 13.36 -6.07
C GLY A 32 0.86 12.69 -4.80
N ALA A 33 0.37 13.02 -3.61
CA ALA A 33 0.68 12.27 -2.38
C ALA A 33 -0.37 11.19 -2.14
N TYR A 34 0.07 10.00 -1.71
CA TYR A 34 -0.79 8.85 -1.48
C TYR A 34 -0.45 8.17 -0.16
N VAL A 35 -1.50 7.68 0.52
CA VAL A 35 -1.38 6.86 1.73
C VAL A 35 -2.30 5.66 1.65
N GLY A 36 -1.81 4.49 2.05
CA GLY A 36 -2.59 3.27 2.16
C GLY A 36 -2.18 2.44 3.36
N ALA A 37 -3.05 1.52 3.76
CA ALA A 37 -2.84 0.69 4.93
C ALA A 37 -3.42 -0.71 4.66
N THR A 38 -2.59 -1.74 4.84
CA THR A 38 -3.04 -3.13 4.80
C THR A 38 -3.44 -3.56 6.21
N ARG A 39 -4.68 -3.99 6.36
CA ARG A 39 -5.15 -4.71 7.56
C ARG A 39 -5.31 -6.17 7.19
N GLU A 40 -4.48 -7.02 7.78
CA GLU A 40 -4.85 -8.42 7.92
C GLU A 40 -6.01 -8.45 8.93
N ASP A 41 -7.09 -9.14 8.62
CA ASP A 41 -8.17 -9.59 9.54
C ASP A 41 -8.90 -8.60 10.49
N GLY A 42 -8.70 -7.29 10.38
CA GLY A 42 -9.39 -6.30 11.22
C GLY A 42 -8.68 -6.00 12.55
N SER A 43 -7.48 -6.53 12.74
CA SER A 43 -6.56 -6.17 13.82
C SER A 43 -5.79 -4.86 13.52
N ALA A 44 -4.80 -4.53 14.36
CA ALA A 44 -3.95 -3.37 14.13
C ALA A 44 -3.28 -3.47 12.75
N CYS A 45 -3.15 -2.35 12.04
CA CYS A 45 -2.53 -2.34 10.72
C CYS A 45 -1.12 -2.95 10.82
N ALA A 46 -0.76 -3.80 9.85
CA ALA A 46 0.56 -4.42 9.82
C ALA A 46 1.55 -3.53 9.05
N ILE A 47 1.10 -2.93 7.94
CA ILE A 47 1.94 -2.13 7.03
C ILE A 47 1.17 -0.91 6.51
N ALA A 48 1.72 0.28 6.74
CA ALA A 48 1.29 1.52 6.07
C ALA A 48 2.21 1.82 4.88
N HIS A 49 1.62 2.19 3.75
CA HIS A 49 2.33 2.65 2.57
C HIS A 49 2.14 4.16 2.45
N VAL A 50 3.24 4.91 2.36
CA VAL A 50 3.21 6.36 2.12
C VAL A 50 4.09 6.65 0.93
N GLY A 51 3.61 7.49 0.02
CA GLY A 51 4.40 7.76 -1.17
C GLY A 51 3.84 8.85 -2.05
N ARG A 52 4.42 8.93 -3.24
CA ARG A 52 4.08 9.94 -4.23
C ARG A 52 4.00 9.36 -5.62
N LEU A 53 3.21 10.01 -6.45
CA LEU A 53 3.15 9.72 -7.86
C LEU A 53 4.26 10.45 -8.59
N VAL A 54 5.12 9.69 -9.26
CA VAL A 54 6.26 10.18 -10.04
C VAL A 54 6.14 9.74 -11.49
N THR A 55 7.00 10.29 -12.35
CA THR A 55 7.15 9.85 -13.74
C THR A 55 8.54 9.27 -13.91
N ILE A 56 8.62 8.02 -14.36
CA ILE A 56 9.88 7.33 -14.69
C ILE A 56 9.74 6.85 -16.14
N ASP A 57 10.66 7.25 -17.02
CA ASP A 57 10.65 6.89 -18.45
C ASP A 57 9.30 7.14 -19.16
N GLY A 58 8.61 8.22 -18.77
CA GLY A 58 7.30 8.61 -19.33
C GLY A 58 6.10 7.85 -18.73
N GLN A 59 6.32 6.89 -17.83
CA GLN A 59 5.26 6.14 -17.15
C GLN A 59 4.97 6.73 -15.77
N ARG A 60 3.68 6.82 -15.40
CA ARG A 60 3.25 7.23 -14.05
C ARG A 60 3.43 6.08 -13.09
N VAL A 61 4.29 6.25 -12.08
CA VAL A 61 4.64 5.23 -11.10
C VAL A 61 4.32 5.74 -9.71
N LEU A 62 3.72 4.89 -8.88
CA LEU A 62 3.50 5.18 -7.47
C LEU A 62 4.68 4.65 -6.64
N GLU A 63 5.56 5.54 -6.23
CA GLU A 63 6.71 5.24 -5.39
C GLU A 63 6.24 5.23 -3.93
N LEU A 64 6.24 4.05 -3.29
CA LEU A 64 5.72 3.83 -1.93
C LEU A 64 6.83 3.36 -0.98
N THR A 65 6.84 3.92 0.23
CA THR A 65 7.60 3.42 1.38
C THR A 65 6.65 2.70 2.34
N GLY A 66 7.00 1.46 2.70
CA GLY A 66 6.29 0.68 3.70
C GLY A 66 6.80 0.94 5.12
N TYR A 67 5.89 1.05 6.09
CA TYR A 67 6.17 1.23 7.51
C TYR A 67 5.43 0.17 8.32
N LEU A 68 6.13 -0.48 9.25
CA LEU A 68 5.47 -1.25 10.31
C LEU A 68 4.67 -0.29 11.19
N THR A 69 3.41 -0.61 11.44
CA THR A 69 2.58 0.23 12.32
C THR A 69 2.34 -0.43 13.66
N VAL A 70 2.40 0.38 14.71
CA VAL A 70 2.02 -0.02 16.07
C VAL A 70 0.63 0.54 16.39
N PRO A 71 -0.19 -0.16 17.21
CA PRO A 71 -1.47 0.38 17.64
C PRO A 71 -1.29 1.76 18.26
N ARG A 72 -2.06 2.74 17.80
CA ARG A 72 -2.10 4.04 18.45
C ARG A 72 -2.70 3.83 19.85
N ARG A 73 -1.91 4.05 20.91
CA ARG A 73 -2.47 4.14 22.26
C ARG A 73 -3.55 5.23 22.25
N ARG A 74 -4.76 4.92 22.72
CA ARG A 74 -5.75 5.98 22.95
C ARG A 74 -5.19 6.84 24.07
N ASP A 75 -5.07 8.15 23.82
CA ASP A 75 -4.80 9.11 24.88
C ASP A 75 -5.93 8.97 25.92
N GLY A 76 -5.64 8.38 27.08
CA GLY A 76 -6.61 8.21 28.17
C GLY A 76 -6.70 6.84 28.85
N GLU A 77 -6.00 5.79 28.41
CA GLU A 77 -5.85 4.58 29.24
C GLU A 77 -4.83 4.86 30.36
N ALA A 78 -5.34 5.50 31.42
CA ALA A 78 -4.68 5.52 32.71
C ALA A 78 -4.53 4.08 33.21
N HIS A 79 -3.32 3.71 33.60
CA HIS A 79 -3.08 2.48 34.35
C HIS A 79 -3.69 2.63 35.75
N GLY A 80 -4.61 1.72 36.10
CA GLY A 80 -5.23 1.60 37.42
C GLY A 80 -6.23 0.45 37.43
#